data_AF-A0A5E3XBV4-F1
#
_entry.id   AF-A0A5E3XBV4-F1
#
_cell.length_a   1.000
_cell.length_b   1.000
_cell.length_c   1.000
_cell.angle_alpha   90.00
_cell.angle_beta   90.00
_cell.angle_gamma   90.00
#
_symmetry.space_group_name_H-M   'P 1'
#
loop_
_entity.id
_entity.type
_entity.pdbx_description
1 polymer ?
#
loop_
_entity_poly.entity_id
_entity_poly.type
_entity_poly.pdbx_seq_one_letter_code
_entity_poly.pdbx_strand_id
1 'polypeptide(L)'
;MVDEARLYRDKLSDLSNGTGCVPRSYGVYQVVNYRPHDSDDLSFGCMIIEDCGVPARSLLDSGYADEVLFCTRLVVLVYELHKRGVAHRQIEDRHVLQKDGWPYIVDFSKATFDHDCPRKSDNLDDRDYDGGTHPLAEESGCRDIYEVYQETGMWLPMNLRCDGYFWTASVFVDNPWALTDKLLDGGSLHDEMAPQYAARQALTLAHEAICDYCRKYLPARGVEYEDDIPINIKLEKYCREYENEVAWRSPLK
;
A
#
# COMPACT_ATOMS: atom_id res chain seq x y z
N MET A 1 -25.47 13.65 0.83
CA MET A 1 -26.54 13.06 -0.01
C MET A 1 -26.80 13.82 -1.31
N VAL A 2 -27.30 15.07 -1.32
CA VAL A 2 -27.58 15.77 -2.60
C VAL A 2 -26.30 16.01 -3.42
N ASP A 3 -25.23 16.47 -2.79
CA ASP A 3 -23.94 16.70 -3.47
C ASP A 3 -23.32 15.38 -3.97
N GLU A 4 -23.44 14.32 -3.18
CA GLU A 4 -23.02 12.97 -3.56
C GLU A 4 -23.79 12.44 -4.77
N ALA A 5 -25.12 12.60 -4.78
CA ALA A 5 -25.93 12.16 -5.91
C ALA A 5 -25.61 12.94 -7.20
N ARG A 6 -25.26 14.23 -7.08
CA ARG A 6 -24.74 15.01 -8.22
C ARG A 6 -23.42 14.45 -8.72
N LEU A 7 -22.54 13.99 -7.82
CA LEU A 7 -21.29 13.37 -8.22
C LEU A 7 -21.51 12.12 -9.08
N TYR A 8 -22.39 11.21 -8.65
CA TYR A 8 -22.75 10.02 -9.42
C TYR A 8 -23.28 10.35 -10.82
N ARG A 9 -24.14 11.36 -10.92
CA ARG A 9 -24.76 11.76 -12.19
C ARG A 9 -23.81 12.52 -13.11
N ASP A 10 -22.99 13.40 -12.55
CA ASP A 10 -22.26 14.39 -13.34
C ASP A 10 -20.83 13.91 -13.64
N LYS A 11 -20.01 13.65 -12.62
CA LYS A 11 -18.58 13.30 -12.80
C LYS A 11 -18.34 11.80 -12.97
N LEU A 12 -19.21 10.95 -12.44
CA LEU A 12 -19.00 9.50 -12.41
C LEU A 12 -19.89 8.73 -13.39
N SER A 13 -20.73 9.39 -14.18
CA SER A 13 -21.69 8.73 -15.08
C SER A 13 -21.02 7.76 -16.05
N ASP A 14 -19.86 8.10 -16.58
CA ASP A 14 -19.07 7.22 -17.46
C ASP A 14 -18.53 5.98 -16.72
N LEU A 15 -18.21 6.13 -15.42
CA LEU A 15 -17.77 5.05 -14.54
C LEU A 15 -18.93 4.24 -13.95
N SER A 16 -20.18 4.65 -14.21
CA SER A 16 -21.39 3.92 -13.81
C SER A 16 -22.00 3.10 -14.95
N ASN A 17 -21.49 3.22 -16.17
CA ASN A 17 -22.03 2.53 -17.33
C ASN A 17 -21.27 1.21 -17.61
N GLY A 18 -21.99 0.09 -17.79
CA GLY A 18 -21.40 -1.19 -18.18
C GLY A 18 -20.48 -1.81 -17.11
N THR A 19 -19.20 -2.03 -17.45
CA THR A 19 -18.13 -2.54 -16.56
C THR A 19 -17.59 -1.46 -15.61
N GLY A 20 -18.33 -0.35 -15.46
CA GLY A 20 -17.97 0.75 -14.60
C GLY A 20 -17.98 0.35 -13.13
N CYS A 21 -16.87 0.53 -12.45
CA CYS A 21 -16.66 0.14 -11.06
C CYS A 21 -17.17 1.17 -10.04
N VAL A 22 -18.22 1.92 -10.41
CA VAL A 22 -18.96 2.85 -9.54
C VAL A 22 -20.46 2.56 -9.73
N PRO A 23 -21.27 2.52 -8.66
CA PRO A 23 -22.71 2.27 -8.78
C PRO A 23 -23.41 3.26 -9.71
N ARG A 24 -24.44 2.82 -10.43
CA ARG A 24 -25.42 3.76 -11.00
C ARG A 24 -26.24 4.41 -9.90
N SER A 25 -26.46 5.72 -10.00
CA SER A 25 -27.46 6.42 -9.19
C SER A 25 -28.79 6.49 -9.91
N TYR A 26 -29.84 5.98 -9.28
CA TYR A 26 -31.22 6.04 -9.79
C TYR A 26 -31.96 7.30 -9.35
N GLY A 27 -31.41 8.05 -8.39
CA GLY A 27 -31.92 9.32 -7.94
C GLY A 27 -31.91 9.51 -6.44
N VAL A 28 -32.35 10.70 -6.02
CA VAL A 28 -32.57 11.08 -4.63
C VAL A 28 -34.07 11.31 -4.42
N TYR A 29 -34.60 10.70 -3.37
CA TYR A 29 -36.00 10.79 -3.01
C TYR A 29 -36.11 11.39 -1.62
N GLN A 30 -37.09 12.27 -1.43
CA GLN A 30 -37.41 12.84 -0.13
C GLN A 30 -38.82 12.42 0.25
N VAL A 31 -38.98 11.91 1.46
CA VAL A 31 -40.29 11.65 2.04
C VAL A 31 -40.69 12.86 2.87
N VAL A 32 -41.79 13.47 2.47
CA VAL A 32 -42.39 14.64 3.14
C VAL A 32 -43.56 14.13 3.98
N ASN A 33 -43.52 14.36 5.29
CA ASN A 33 -44.62 13.98 6.18
C ASN A 33 -45.73 15.03 6.05
N TYR A 34 -46.82 14.69 5.37
CA TYR A 34 -47.87 15.66 5.03
C TYR A 34 -48.85 15.94 6.18
N ARG A 35 -48.43 15.78 7.44
CA ARG A 35 -49.29 16.02 8.62
C ARG A 35 -49.14 17.46 9.09
N PRO A 36 -50.15 18.34 8.91
CA PRO A 36 -50.03 19.79 9.14
C PRO A 36 -49.79 20.24 10.59
N HIS A 37 -49.71 19.31 11.56
CA HIS A 37 -49.78 19.62 12.98
C HIS A 37 -48.73 18.91 13.86
N ASP A 38 -47.86 18.08 13.28
CA ASP A 38 -46.68 17.59 14.00
C ASP A 38 -45.52 18.54 13.67
N SER A 39 -45.13 19.38 14.64
CA SER A 39 -43.98 20.27 14.52
C SER A 39 -42.63 19.53 14.44
N ASP A 40 -42.65 18.21 14.63
CA ASP A 40 -41.51 17.32 14.42
C ASP A 40 -41.54 16.78 12.99
N ASP A 41 -41.32 17.69 12.04
CA ASP A 41 -41.21 17.43 10.60
C ASP A 41 -39.92 16.62 10.33
N LEU A 42 -39.92 15.34 10.69
CA LEU A 42 -38.87 14.39 10.34
C LEU A 42 -39.00 14.08 8.84
N SER A 43 -38.45 14.96 8.00
CA SER A 43 -38.19 14.63 6.61
C SER A 43 -36.99 13.69 6.54
N PHE A 44 -37.15 12.55 5.87
CA PHE A 44 -36.03 11.67 5.54
C PHE A 44 -35.82 11.63 4.03
N GLY A 45 -34.57 11.58 3.63
CA GLY A 45 -34.18 11.42 2.24
C GLY A 45 -33.43 10.11 2.06
N CYS A 46 -33.58 9.50 0.90
CA CYS A 46 -32.78 8.36 0.49
C CYS A 46 -32.20 8.59 -0.90
N MET A 47 -31.02 8.03 -1.12
CA MET A 47 -30.41 7.88 -2.44
C MET A 47 -30.51 6.41 -2.82
N ILE A 48 -30.98 6.13 -4.03
CA ILE A 48 -31.07 4.77 -4.55
C ILE A 48 -29.94 4.57 -5.54
N ILE A 49 -29.09 3.58 -5.27
CA ILE A 49 -27.95 3.23 -6.12
C ILE A 49 -28.00 1.74 -6.50
N GLU A 50 -27.23 1.36 -7.50
CA GLU A 50 -27.05 -0.03 -7.93
C GLU A 50 -26.54 -0.93 -6.81
N ASP A 51 -27.08 -2.14 -6.74
CA ASP A 51 -26.56 -3.20 -5.87
C ASP A 51 -25.26 -3.76 -6.48
N CYS A 52 -24.15 -3.36 -5.89
CA CYS A 52 -22.79 -3.74 -6.25
C CYS A 52 -22.25 -4.88 -5.37
N GLY A 53 -23.13 -5.69 -4.77
CA GLY A 53 -22.75 -6.89 -4.03
C GLY A 53 -22.46 -6.62 -2.55
N VAL A 54 -21.43 -7.27 -2.02
CA VAL A 54 -21.11 -7.26 -0.59
C VAL A 54 -19.82 -6.47 -0.33
N PRO A 55 -19.63 -5.89 0.87
CA PRO A 55 -18.37 -5.27 1.23
C PRO A 55 -17.19 -6.24 1.11
N ALA A 56 -16.04 -5.72 0.68
CA ALA A 56 -14.78 -6.42 0.78
C ALA A 56 -14.51 -6.75 2.26
N ARG A 57 -14.01 -7.96 2.54
CA ARG A 57 -13.69 -8.37 3.90
C ARG A 57 -12.48 -7.59 4.44
N SER A 58 -11.49 -7.43 3.59
CA SER A 58 -10.33 -6.58 3.76
C SER A 58 -9.80 -6.21 2.37
N LEU A 59 -9.18 -5.05 2.22
CA LEU A 59 -8.42 -4.72 1.01
C LEU A 59 -7.09 -5.51 0.89
N LEU A 60 -6.62 -6.15 1.98
CA LEU A 60 -5.49 -7.09 2.03
C LEU A 60 -5.87 -8.58 1.99
N ASP A 61 -7.17 -8.88 2.13
CA ASP A 61 -7.77 -10.21 2.01
C ASP A 61 -9.19 -10.01 1.48
N SER A 62 -9.28 -9.78 0.17
CA SER A 62 -10.57 -9.55 -0.50
C SER A 62 -11.52 -10.76 -0.38
N GLY A 63 -10.98 -11.95 -0.07
CA GLY A 63 -11.69 -13.22 -0.07
C GLY A 63 -11.98 -13.75 -1.49
N TYR A 64 -11.40 -13.13 -2.52
CA TYR A 64 -11.54 -13.55 -3.91
C TYR A 64 -10.41 -14.50 -4.32
N ALA A 65 -10.66 -15.35 -5.32
CA ALA A 65 -9.69 -16.34 -5.80
C ALA A 65 -8.44 -15.70 -6.45
N ASP A 66 -8.61 -14.52 -7.05
CA ASP A 66 -7.55 -13.73 -7.67
C ASP A 66 -7.50 -12.34 -7.01
N GLU A 67 -6.92 -12.32 -5.82
CA GLU A 67 -6.78 -11.13 -4.99
C GLU A 67 -5.95 -10.04 -5.66
N VAL A 68 -4.84 -10.42 -6.31
CA VAL A 68 -3.96 -9.47 -7.00
C VAL A 68 -4.74 -8.73 -8.08
N LEU A 69 -5.54 -9.43 -8.88
CA LEU A 69 -6.37 -8.80 -9.90
C LEU A 69 -7.44 -7.86 -9.29
N PHE A 70 -8.04 -8.22 -8.16
CA PHE A 70 -8.99 -7.36 -7.46
C PHE A 70 -8.33 -6.05 -7.00
N CYS A 71 -7.19 -6.14 -6.31
CA CYS A 71 -6.42 -4.99 -5.84
C CYS A 71 -5.93 -4.10 -7.00
N THR A 72 -5.43 -4.72 -8.07
CA THR A 72 -5.05 -4.05 -9.33
C THR A 72 -6.21 -3.21 -9.86
N ARG A 73 -7.41 -3.81 -9.98
CA ARG A 73 -8.60 -3.12 -10.48
C ARG A 73 -9.03 -1.97 -9.55
N LEU A 74 -8.92 -2.16 -8.24
CA LEU A 74 -9.27 -1.12 -7.26
C LEU A 74 -8.34 0.08 -7.40
N VAL A 75 -7.03 -0.15 -7.47
CA VAL A 75 -6.05 0.92 -7.68
C VAL A 75 -6.31 1.63 -9.00
N VAL A 76 -6.47 0.90 -10.11
CA VAL A 76 -6.81 1.47 -11.43
C VAL A 76 -8.04 2.38 -11.33
N LEU A 77 -9.08 1.92 -10.62
CA LEU A 77 -10.30 2.70 -10.41
C LEU A 77 -10.03 4.00 -9.63
N VAL A 78 -9.20 3.98 -8.59
CA VAL A 78 -8.82 5.18 -7.85
C VAL A 78 -8.10 6.17 -8.77
N TYR A 79 -7.19 5.71 -9.61
CA TYR A 79 -6.56 6.58 -10.62
C TYR A 79 -7.59 7.17 -11.60
N GLU A 80 -8.60 6.40 -12.02
CA GLU A 80 -9.67 6.88 -12.88
C GLU A 80 -10.56 7.95 -12.21
N LEU A 81 -10.81 7.85 -10.90
CA LEU A 81 -11.46 8.91 -10.11
C LEU A 81 -10.62 10.19 -10.12
N HIS A 82 -9.32 10.04 -9.89
CA HIS A 82 -8.38 11.16 -9.80
C HIS A 82 -8.21 11.89 -11.14
N LYS A 83 -8.22 11.17 -12.27
CA LYS A 83 -8.26 11.76 -13.62
C LYS A 83 -9.48 12.66 -13.86
N ARG A 84 -10.59 12.40 -13.18
CA ARG A 84 -11.83 13.18 -13.23
C ARG A 84 -11.87 14.30 -12.18
N GLY A 85 -10.77 14.50 -11.46
CA GLY A 85 -10.66 15.47 -10.38
C GLY A 85 -11.52 15.11 -9.18
N VAL A 86 -11.67 13.82 -8.89
CA VAL A 86 -12.38 13.29 -7.72
C VAL A 86 -11.38 12.56 -6.83
N ALA A 87 -11.28 12.98 -5.57
CA ALA A 87 -10.60 12.23 -4.52
C ALA A 87 -11.64 11.73 -3.52
N HIS A 88 -11.65 10.43 -3.21
CA HIS A 88 -12.69 9.78 -2.39
C HIS A 88 -12.53 10.12 -0.90
N ARG A 89 -11.29 10.09 -0.39
CA ARG A 89 -10.86 10.40 0.99
C ARG A 89 -11.28 9.40 2.07
N GLN A 90 -11.85 8.27 1.68
CA GLN A 90 -12.33 7.23 2.60
C GLN A 90 -12.35 5.85 1.91
N ILE A 91 -11.28 5.49 1.21
CA ILE A 91 -11.18 4.17 0.57
C ILE A 91 -10.82 3.19 1.68
N GLU A 92 -11.83 2.48 2.17
CA GLU A 92 -11.71 1.48 3.25
C GLU A 92 -12.67 0.32 2.96
N ASP A 93 -12.46 -0.83 3.61
CA ASP A 93 -13.17 -2.10 3.34
C ASP A 93 -14.69 -1.95 3.18
N ARG A 94 -15.33 -1.14 4.04
CA ARG A 94 -16.79 -0.93 4.03
C ARG A 94 -17.32 -0.09 2.85
N HIS A 95 -16.44 0.64 2.18
CA HIS A 95 -16.75 1.50 1.03
C HIS A 95 -16.28 0.89 -0.30
N VAL A 96 -15.70 -0.30 -0.26
CA VAL A 96 -15.36 -1.08 -1.44
C VAL A 96 -16.23 -2.32 -1.45
N LEU A 97 -17.20 -2.37 -2.33
CA LEU A 97 -18.04 -3.53 -2.56
C LEU A 97 -17.39 -4.45 -3.61
N GLN A 98 -17.78 -5.71 -3.62
CA GLN A 98 -17.35 -6.67 -4.62
C GLN A 98 -18.53 -7.40 -5.25
N LYS A 99 -18.47 -7.53 -6.58
CA LYS A 99 -19.43 -8.28 -7.39
C LYS A 99 -18.71 -8.92 -8.55
N ASP A 100 -18.81 -10.24 -8.67
CA ASP A 100 -18.21 -11.02 -9.74
C ASP A 100 -16.69 -10.78 -9.94
N GLY A 101 -15.97 -10.54 -8.84
CA GLY A 101 -14.52 -10.26 -8.85
C GLY A 101 -14.14 -8.84 -9.25
N TRP A 102 -15.11 -7.93 -9.36
CA TRP A 102 -14.89 -6.51 -9.62
C TRP A 102 -15.08 -5.68 -8.36
N PRO A 103 -14.14 -4.79 -8.01
CA PRO A 103 -14.32 -3.82 -6.95
C PRO A 103 -15.28 -2.71 -7.39
N TYR A 104 -16.10 -2.22 -6.48
CA TYR A 104 -16.97 -1.06 -6.66
C TYR A 104 -16.75 -0.08 -5.51
N ILE A 105 -16.41 1.17 -5.82
CA ILE A 105 -16.28 2.21 -4.80
C ILE A 105 -17.64 2.87 -4.56
N VAL A 106 -18.04 2.95 -3.29
CA VAL A 106 -19.30 3.56 -2.83
C VAL A 106 -19.06 4.57 -1.72
N ASP A 107 -20.11 5.31 -1.34
CA ASP A 107 -20.07 6.35 -0.30
C ASP A 107 -19.06 7.49 -0.58
N PHE A 108 -19.45 8.35 -1.51
CA PHE A 108 -18.66 9.53 -1.86
C PHE A 108 -18.99 10.74 -0.95
N SER A 109 -19.50 10.51 0.26
CA SER A 109 -19.94 11.59 1.15
C SER A 109 -18.79 12.50 1.63
N LYS A 110 -17.54 12.01 1.61
CA LYS A 110 -16.32 12.79 1.90
C LYS A 110 -15.49 13.14 0.67
N ALA A 111 -15.97 12.79 -0.52
CA ALA A 111 -15.23 13.05 -1.73
C ALA A 111 -15.05 14.56 -1.97
N THR A 112 -13.90 14.94 -2.51
CA THR A 112 -13.66 16.31 -2.97
C THR A 112 -13.59 16.40 -4.48
N PHE A 113 -14.05 17.54 -4.97
CA PHE A 113 -14.13 17.87 -6.38
C PHE A 113 -12.98 18.80 -6.78
N ASP A 114 -12.64 18.74 -8.06
CA ASP A 114 -11.62 19.57 -8.69
C ASP A 114 -10.24 19.34 -8.08
N HIS A 115 -10.04 18.10 -7.62
CA HIS A 115 -8.76 17.62 -7.14
C HIS A 115 -7.76 17.58 -8.30
N ASP A 116 -6.77 18.46 -8.28
CA ASP A 116 -5.64 18.39 -9.21
C ASP A 116 -4.61 17.37 -8.71
N CYS A 117 -4.88 16.09 -8.97
CA CYS A 117 -3.97 15.03 -8.56
C CYS A 117 -2.66 15.11 -9.35
N PRO A 118 -1.48 15.23 -8.69
CA PRO A 118 -0.20 15.24 -9.39
C PRO A 118 0.10 13.90 -10.08
N ARG A 119 -0.60 12.83 -9.68
CA ARG A 119 -0.44 11.45 -10.18
C ARG A 119 -1.51 11.03 -11.19
N LYS A 120 -2.41 11.93 -11.61
CA LYS A 120 -3.48 11.61 -12.57
C LYS A 120 -2.97 11.09 -13.93
N SER A 121 -1.73 11.43 -14.27
CA SER A 121 -1.07 11.03 -15.52
C SER A 121 -0.13 9.84 -15.36
N ASP A 122 0.03 9.31 -14.15
CA ASP A 122 0.85 8.13 -13.96
C ASP A 122 0.19 6.98 -14.71
N ASN A 123 1.00 6.27 -15.49
CA ASN A 123 0.63 4.96 -15.96
C ASN A 123 1.01 4.01 -14.84
N LEU A 124 0.03 3.23 -14.36
CA LEU A 124 0.27 2.03 -13.57
C LEU A 124 1.09 1.08 -14.47
N ASP A 125 2.41 1.26 -14.49
CA ASP A 125 3.39 0.37 -15.10
C ASP A 125 3.55 -0.81 -14.13
N ASP A 126 3.86 -2.00 -14.66
CA ASP A 126 4.21 -3.19 -13.91
C ASP A 126 5.27 -2.88 -12.83
N ARG A 127 6.11 -1.84 -13.00
CA ARG A 127 7.06 -1.37 -11.97
C ARG A 127 6.45 -0.85 -10.66
N ASP A 128 5.20 -0.37 -10.67
CA ASP A 128 4.49 -0.04 -9.43
C ASP A 128 4.00 -1.32 -8.71
N TYR A 129 3.84 -2.42 -9.45
CA TYR A 129 3.50 -3.75 -8.95
C TYR A 129 4.73 -4.61 -8.62
N ASP A 130 5.90 -4.28 -9.17
CA ASP A 130 7.15 -5.05 -9.03
C ASP A 130 7.89 -4.77 -7.71
N GLY A 131 7.12 -4.46 -6.67
CA GLY A 131 7.66 -4.38 -5.32
C GLY A 131 8.52 -3.15 -5.04
N GLY A 132 8.16 -2.00 -5.61
CA GLY A 132 8.68 -0.72 -5.15
C GLY A 132 8.49 -0.58 -3.65
N THR A 133 9.54 -0.16 -2.95
CA THR A 133 9.44 0.07 -1.51
C THR A 133 8.58 1.28 -1.23
N HIS A 134 7.65 1.09 -0.31
CA HIS A 134 6.72 2.07 0.21
C HIS A 134 7.34 3.48 0.41
N PRO A 135 6.98 4.49 -0.41
CA PRO A 135 7.46 5.87 -0.22
C PRO A 135 6.87 6.50 1.04
N LEU A 136 7.44 7.59 1.54
CA LEU A 136 6.81 8.34 2.63
C LEU A 136 5.50 8.97 2.14
N ALA A 137 4.52 9.16 3.03
CA ALA A 137 3.24 9.79 2.69
C ALA A 137 3.42 11.16 2.01
N GLU A 138 4.44 11.91 2.43
CA GLU A 138 4.80 13.24 1.89
C GLU A 138 5.35 13.15 0.45
N GLU A 139 6.03 12.07 0.12
CA GLU A 139 6.62 11.80 -1.20
C GLU A 139 5.60 11.23 -2.18
N SER A 140 4.52 10.64 -1.65
CA SER A 140 3.50 9.98 -2.46
C SER A 140 2.74 10.92 -3.39
N GLY A 141 2.76 12.23 -3.15
CA GLY A 141 2.08 13.26 -3.94
C GLY A 141 0.55 13.27 -3.81
N CYS A 142 -0.08 12.18 -3.35
CA CYS A 142 -1.52 12.11 -3.16
C CYS A 142 -1.89 11.11 -2.06
N ARG A 143 -2.55 11.62 -1.01
CA ARG A 143 -2.96 10.83 0.16
C ARG A 143 -3.92 9.68 -0.18
N ASP A 144 -4.90 9.93 -1.04
CA ASP A 144 -5.94 8.94 -1.39
C ASP A 144 -5.35 7.73 -2.15
N ILE A 145 -4.39 8.01 -3.05
CA ILE A 145 -3.64 6.97 -3.78
C ILE A 145 -2.68 6.23 -2.83
N TYR A 146 -2.02 6.97 -1.93
CA TYR A 146 -1.16 6.37 -0.92
C TYR A 146 -1.92 5.42 0.01
N GLU A 147 -3.09 5.84 0.50
CA GLU A 147 -3.93 5.02 1.37
C GLU A 147 -4.38 3.75 0.65
N VAL A 148 -4.86 3.81 -0.60
CA VAL A 148 -5.26 2.58 -1.32
C VAL A 148 -4.08 1.63 -1.53
N TYR A 149 -2.87 2.12 -1.82
CA TYR A 149 -1.70 1.27 -1.97
C TYR A 149 -1.30 0.57 -0.66
N GLN A 150 -1.42 1.26 0.47
CA GLN A 150 -1.20 0.66 1.79
C GLN A 150 -2.23 -0.43 2.07
N GLU A 151 -3.51 -0.10 1.89
CA GLU A 151 -4.62 -1.00 2.21
C GLU A 151 -4.69 -2.21 1.27
N THR A 152 -4.15 -2.11 0.06
CA THR A 152 -4.09 -3.23 -0.90
C THR A 152 -2.79 -4.03 -0.86
N GLY A 153 -1.81 -3.60 -0.05
CA GLY A 153 -0.52 -4.29 0.07
C GLY A 153 0.30 -4.29 -1.22
N MET A 154 0.04 -3.34 -2.11
CA MET A 154 0.65 -3.25 -3.44
C MET A 154 2.10 -2.79 -3.39
N TRP A 155 2.52 -2.19 -2.27
CA TRP A 155 3.93 -1.96 -1.97
C TRP A 155 4.49 -3.07 -1.10
N LEU A 156 5.78 -3.36 -1.27
CA LEU A 156 6.46 -4.19 -0.28
C LEU A 156 6.52 -3.45 1.05
N PRO A 157 6.48 -4.19 2.18
CA PRO A 157 6.57 -3.58 3.49
C PRO A 157 7.80 -2.69 3.64
N MET A 158 7.61 -1.44 4.09
CA MET A 158 8.73 -0.50 4.27
C MET A 158 9.80 -1.03 5.24
N ASN A 159 9.41 -1.94 6.13
CA ASN A 159 10.23 -2.40 7.23
C ASN A 159 10.73 -3.83 7.01
N LEU A 160 12.05 -3.96 6.95
CA LEU A 160 12.81 -5.19 7.11
C LEU A 160 13.07 -5.40 8.61
N ARG A 161 12.76 -6.59 9.15
CA ARG A 161 13.07 -6.91 10.55
C ARG A 161 14.41 -7.62 10.62
N CYS A 162 15.34 -7.10 11.40
CA CYS A 162 16.64 -7.72 11.66
C CYS A 162 16.95 -7.62 13.16
N ASP A 163 17.11 -8.77 13.82
CA ASP A 163 17.45 -8.89 15.23
C ASP A 163 16.56 -8.06 16.18
N GLY A 164 15.24 -8.09 15.95
CA GLY A 164 14.27 -7.35 16.76
C GLY A 164 14.13 -5.87 16.41
N TYR A 165 15.00 -5.32 15.57
CA TYR A 165 14.91 -3.95 15.06
C TYR A 165 14.23 -3.89 13.69
N PHE A 166 13.69 -2.71 13.35
CA PHE A 166 13.08 -2.42 12.06
C PHE A 166 13.99 -1.48 11.25
N TRP A 167 14.23 -1.85 10.01
CA TRP A 167 15.10 -1.15 9.08
C TRP A 167 14.35 -0.83 7.79
N THR A 168 14.70 0.27 7.12
CA THR A 168 14.05 0.66 5.87
C THR A 168 14.44 -0.29 4.74
N ALA A 169 13.51 -1.15 4.32
CA ALA A 169 13.73 -2.16 3.30
C ALA A 169 14.31 -1.59 2.00
N SER A 170 13.88 -0.38 1.60
CA SER A 170 14.34 0.32 0.39
C SER A 170 15.83 0.60 0.38
N VAL A 171 16.42 0.76 1.55
CA VAL A 171 17.83 1.09 1.73
C VAL A 171 18.67 -0.19 1.82
N PHE A 172 18.12 -1.24 2.44
CA PHE A 172 18.92 -2.35 2.94
C PHE A 172 18.69 -3.69 2.22
N VAL A 173 17.54 -3.93 1.59
CA VAL A 173 17.24 -5.21 0.91
C VAL A 173 18.24 -5.50 -0.21
N ASP A 174 18.70 -4.46 -0.90
CA ASP A 174 19.68 -4.57 -1.98
C ASP A 174 21.12 -4.37 -1.50
N ASN A 175 21.33 -4.05 -0.21
CA ASN A 175 22.62 -3.67 0.35
C ASN A 175 22.85 -4.27 1.74
N PRO A 176 23.19 -5.56 1.83
CA PRO A 176 23.49 -6.23 3.10
C PRO A 176 24.64 -5.57 3.87
N TRP A 177 25.62 -4.99 3.18
CA TRP A 177 26.76 -4.32 3.81
C TRP A 177 26.34 -3.05 4.54
N ALA A 178 25.47 -2.23 3.95
CA ALA A 178 24.96 -1.03 4.62
C ALA A 178 24.17 -1.39 5.89
N LEU A 179 23.40 -2.48 5.88
CA LEU A 179 22.72 -2.96 7.08
C LEU A 179 23.72 -3.48 8.12
N THR A 180 24.77 -4.18 7.67
CA THR A 180 25.83 -4.69 8.53
C THR A 180 26.59 -3.56 9.23
N ASP A 181 26.97 -2.52 8.49
CA ASP A 181 27.63 -1.33 9.05
C ASP A 181 26.76 -0.70 10.14
N LYS A 182 25.43 -0.62 9.93
CA LYS A 182 24.50 -0.10 10.94
C LYS A 182 24.37 -0.98 12.19
N LEU A 183 24.48 -2.30 12.04
CA LEU A 183 24.51 -3.24 13.17
C LEU A 183 25.83 -3.12 13.95
N LEU A 184 26.95 -2.90 13.27
CA LEU A 184 28.26 -2.68 13.91
C LEU A 184 28.34 -1.35 14.65
N ASP A 185 27.75 -0.30 14.10
CA ASP A 185 27.67 1.03 14.71
C ASP A 185 26.72 1.08 15.91
N GLY A 186 26.08 -0.04 16.27
CA GLY A 186 25.28 -0.18 17.50
C GLY A 186 23.87 0.40 17.41
N GLY A 187 23.27 0.41 16.21
CA GLY A 187 21.83 0.59 15.99
C GLY A 187 21.10 1.49 17.00
N SER A 188 21.08 2.80 16.73
CA SER A 188 20.20 3.84 17.34
C SER A 188 20.71 4.59 18.59
N LEU A 189 21.10 5.85 18.35
CA LEU A 189 20.82 7.09 19.12
C LEU A 189 21.22 7.22 20.60
N HIS A 190 21.59 6.15 21.31
CA HIS A 190 22.00 6.24 22.73
C HIS A 190 23.36 5.58 22.99
N ASP A 191 24.33 6.46 23.23
CA ASP A 191 25.60 6.33 23.97
C ASP A 191 26.41 5.01 23.97
N GLU A 192 27.67 5.18 23.55
CA GLU A 192 28.91 4.59 24.12
C GLU A 192 28.97 3.09 24.45
N MET A 193 28.11 2.24 23.88
CA MET A 193 28.29 0.80 23.98
C MET A 193 29.19 0.28 22.85
N ALA A 194 30.12 -0.60 23.21
CA ALA A 194 30.98 -1.33 22.28
C ALA A 194 30.16 -2.02 21.17
N PRO A 195 30.75 -2.34 20.00
CA PRO A 195 30.05 -3.01 18.92
C PRO A 195 29.30 -4.23 19.47
N GLN A 196 27.98 -4.25 19.28
CA GLN A 196 27.13 -5.33 19.81
C GLN A 196 27.39 -6.66 19.10
N TYR A 197 27.95 -6.60 17.90
CA TYR A 197 28.18 -7.74 17.03
C TYR A 197 29.62 -7.75 16.49
N ALA A 198 30.18 -8.95 16.31
CA ALA A 198 31.35 -9.12 15.45
C ALA A 198 30.94 -8.93 13.97
N ALA A 199 31.86 -8.46 13.12
CA ALA A 199 31.61 -8.18 11.69
C ALA A 199 30.88 -9.32 10.95
N ARG A 200 31.35 -10.55 11.13
CA ARG A 200 30.72 -11.75 10.57
C ARG A 200 29.31 -12.01 11.09
N GLN A 201 29.09 -11.81 12.39
CA GLN A 201 27.78 -12.02 13.00
C GLN A 201 26.78 -11.00 12.48
N ALA A 202 27.18 -9.72 12.40
CA ALA A 202 26.36 -8.66 11.83
C ALA A 202 25.98 -8.94 10.37
N LEU A 203 26.95 -9.38 9.55
CA LEU A 203 26.70 -9.67 8.13
C LEU A 203 25.78 -10.87 7.95
N THR A 204 25.95 -11.89 8.79
CA THR A 204 25.07 -13.07 8.77
C THR A 204 23.63 -12.68 9.10
N LEU A 205 23.42 -11.90 10.17
CA LEU A 205 22.09 -11.40 10.55
C LEU A 205 21.45 -10.56 9.45
N ALA A 206 22.22 -9.68 8.80
CA ALA A 206 21.74 -8.86 7.70
C ALA A 206 21.26 -9.72 6.51
N HIS A 207 22.06 -10.71 6.10
CA HIS A 207 21.68 -11.63 5.02
C HIS A 207 20.46 -12.48 5.37
N GLU A 208 20.37 -13.02 6.59
CA GLU A 208 19.22 -13.80 7.05
C GLU A 208 17.94 -12.95 7.02
N ALA A 209 17.99 -11.73 7.56
CA ALA A 209 16.87 -10.81 7.55
C ALA A 209 16.38 -10.49 6.13
N ILE A 210 17.31 -10.17 5.22
CA ILE A 210 16.99 -9.86 3.82
C ILE A 210 16.40 -11.09 3.12
N CYS A 211 16.97 -12.27 3.36
CA CYS A 211 16.45 -13.51 2.80
C CYS A 211 15.02 -13.78 3.28
N ASP A 212 14.75 -13.65 4.58
CA ASP A 212 13.41 -13.84 5.14
C ASP A 212 12.40 -12.84 4.58
N TYR A 213 12.81 -11.59 4.38
CA TYR A 213 11.99 -10.58 3.72
C TYR A 213 11.70 -10.96 2.26
N CYS A 214 12.71 -11.30 1.48
CA CYS A 214 12.55 -11.70 0.08
C CYS A 214 11.70 -12.97 -0.05
N ARG A 215 11.90 -14.00 0.76
CA ARG A 215 11.05 -15.20 0.77
C ARG A 215 9.58 -14.86 0.99
N LYS A 216 9.31 -13.93 1.91
CA LYS A 216 7.96 -13.61 2.33
C LYS A 216 7.24 -12.70 1.32
N TYR A 217 7.93 -11.70 0.77
CA TYR A 217 7.28 -10.64 -0.01
C TYR A 217 7.73 -10.59 -1.48
N LEU A 218 8.83 -11.27 -1.84
CA LEU A 218 9.38 -11.35 -3.20
C LEU A 218 9.85 -12.78 -3.52
N PRO A 219 8.97 -13.80 -3.52
CA PRO A 219 9.38 -15.20 -3.47
C PRO A 219 10.30 -15.63 -4.63
N ALA A 220 10.10 -15.11 -5.84
CA ALA A 220 10.98 -15.39 -6.98
C ALA A 220 12.41 -14.88 -6.72
N ARG A 221 12.54 -13.66 -6.19
CA ARG A 221 13.81 -13.06 -5.78
C ARG A 221 14.39 -13.76 -4.55
N GLY A 222 13.55 -14.25 -3.65
CA GLY A 222 13.94 -15.07 -2.52
C GLY A 222 14.66 -16.34 -2.97
N VAL A 223 14.11 -17.04 -3.97
CA VAL A 223 14.76 -18.22 -4.58
C VAL A 223 16.11 -17.86 -5.19
N GLU A 224 16.20 -16.77 -5.96
CA GLU A 224 17.47 -16.31 -6.52
C GLU A 224 18.50 -15.98 -5.41
N TYR A 225 18.06 -15.28 -4.36
CA TYR A 225 18.91 -14.91 -3.23
C TYR A 225 19.41 -16.13 -2.46
N GLU A 226 18.57 -17.17 -2.31
CA GLU A 226 18.95 -18.46 -1.73
C GLU A 226 19.92 -19.24 -2.62
N ASP A 227 19.68 -19.27 -3.94
CA ASP A 227 20.55 -19.92 -4.91
C ASP A 227 21.93 -19.22 -5.01
N ASP A 228 21.94 -17.90 -4.82
CA ASP A 228 23.16 -17.12 -4.72
C ASP A 228 23.88 -17.25 -3.39
N ILE A 229 23.22 -17.76 -2.35
CA ILE A 229 23.79 -18.04 -1.04
C ILE A 229 23.72 -19.55 -0.79
N PRO A 230 24.62 -20.39 -1.36
CA PRO A 230 24.96 -21.64 -0.72
C PRO A 230 25.59 -21.29 0.63
N ILE A 231 24.75 -21.34 1.67
CA ILE A 231 24.82 -20.72 3.01
C ILE A 231 26.18 -20.84 3.73
N ASN A 232 27.08 -21.74 3.32
CA ASN A 232 28.39 -21.89 3.94
C ASN A 232 29.61 -21.56 3.05
N ILE A 233 29.49 -21.47 1.73
CA ILE A 233 30.69 -21.26 0.86
C ILE A 233 30.76 -19.84 0.35
N LYS A 234 29.67 -19.31 -0.22
CA LYS A 234 29.64 -17.92 -0.71
C LYS A 234 29.49 -16.94 0.46
N LEU A 235 28.62 -17.21 1.44
CA LEU A 235 28.50 -16.37 2.63
C LEU A 235 29.83 -16.28 3.40
N GLU A 236 30.55 -17.40 3.54
CA GLU A 236 31.88 -17.41 4.18
C GLU A 236 32.92 -16.59 3.40
N LYS A 237 32.80 -16.54 2.07
CA LYS A 237 33.62 -15.65 1.24
C LYS A 237 33.24 -14.19 1.48
N TYR A 238 31.96 -13.86 1.47
CA TYR A 238 31.47 -12.50 1.77
C TYR A 238 31.85 -12.03 3.17
N CYS A 239 31.70 -12.88 4.19
CA CYS A 239 32.13 -12.61 5.56
C CYS A 239 33.62 -12.29 5.63
N ARG A 240 34.48 -13.09 4.98
CA ARG A 240 35.93 -12.82 4.95
C ARG A 240 36.27 -11.52 4.23
N GLU A 241 35.63 -11.26 3.09
CA GLU A 241 35.83 -10.01 2.34
C GLU A 241 35.43 -8.79 3.18
N TYR A 242 34.29 -8.87 3.87
CA TYR A 242 33.81 -7.82 4.74
C TYR A 242 34.68 -7.65 6.00
N GLU A 243 35.09 -8.73 6.65
CA GLU A 243 36.03 -8.72 7.78
C GLU A 243 37.36 -8.02 7.40
N ASN A 244 37.91 -8.33 6.22
CA ASN A 244 39.11 -7.68 5.71
C ASN A 244 38.91 -6.17 5.47
N GLU A 245 37.75 -5.79 4.92
CA GLU A 245 37.41 -4.40 4.67
C GLU A 245 37.26 -3.60 5.98
N VAL A 246 36.57 -4.15 6.98
CA VAL A 246 36.44 -3.53 8.31
C VAL A 246 37.81 -3.39 8.98
N ALA A 247 38.68 -4.41 8.87
CA ALA A 247 40.04 -4.36 9.40
C ALA A 247 40.89 -3.28 8.70
N TRP A 248 40.73 -3.11 7.38
CA TRP A 248 41.40 -2.05 6.63
C TRP A 248 40.93 -0.64 7.02
N ARG A 249 39.62 -0.46 7.23
CA ARG A 249 39.01 0.82 7.65
C ARG A 249 39.29 1.20 9.11
N SER A 250 39.80 0.27 9.91
CA SER A 250 40.15 0.46 11.31
C SER A 250 41.67 0.59 11.48
N PRO A 251 42.33 1.66 11.00
CA PRO A 251 43.75 1.84 11.25
C PRO A 251 43.96 2.04 12.75
N LEU A 252 44.59 1.04 13.38
CA LEU A 252 45.19 1.01 14.71
C LEU A 252 44.99 2.32 15.52
N LYS A 253 43.93 2.35 16.34
CA LYS A 253 43.92 3.20 17.54
C LYS A 253 44.94 2.70 18.54
#